data_AF-A0A6P1Q426-F1
#
_entry.id   AF-A0A6P1Q426-F1
#
_cell.length_a   1.000
_cell.length_b   1.000
_cell.length_c   1.000
_cell.angle_alpha   90.00
_cell.angle_beta   90.00
_cell.angle_gamma   90.00
#
_symmetry.space_group_name_H-M   'P 1'
#
loop_
_entity.id
_entity.type
_entity.pdbx_description
1 polymer ?
#
loop_
_entity_poly.entity_id
_entity_poly.type
_entity_poly.pdbx_seq_one_letter_code
_entity_poly.pdbx_strand_id
1 'polypeptide(L)'
;MMMSTAMRFESLQASVLFSWKTDSGFSAEDLVSDLFGFYRVTRPTNYFPFLKLISKAEALVRWDHYGPPGQYKNKLFKPLLFPDPRQNPHAIPHYGQLLNFMMSVQPFTDFKSGIIEVITDNGTQFNIFTQPRTFNAKRNP
;
A
#
# COMPACT_ATOMS: atom_id res chain seq x y z
N MET A 1 -8.58 6.02 2.90
CA MET A 1 -7.70 6.97 3.60
C MET A 1 -6.25 6.49 3.72
N MET A 2 -5.93 5.33 4.30
CA MET A 2 -4.52 4.89 4.44
C MET A 2 -3.79 4.77 3.08
N MET A 3 -4.36 4.06 2.10
CA MET A 3 -3.77 3.92 0.75
C MET A 3 -3.61 5.25 0.02
N SER A 4 -4.60 6.15 0.14
CA SER A 4 -4.53 7.49 -0.48
C SER A 4 -3.50 8.38 0.20
N THR A 5 -3.32 8.26 1.52
CA THR A 5 -2.28 8.97 2.27
C THR A 5 -0.90 8.43 1.92
N ALA A 6 -0.74 7.10 1.85
CA ALA A 6 0.46 6.41 1.37
C ALA A 6 0.88 6.87 -0.04
N MET A 7 -0.04 6.87 -1.01
CA MET A 7 0.23 7.37 -2.37
C MET A 7 0.58 8.86 -2.40
N ARG A 8 0.03 9.67 -1.49
CA ARG A 8 0.39 11.09 -1.38
C ARG A 8 1.76 11.29 -0.72
N PHE A 9 2.10 10.51 0.29
CA PHE A 9 3.42 10.52 0.91
C PHE A 9 4.51 10.17 -0.10
N GLU A 10 4.26 9.18 -0.96
CA GLU A 10 5.08 8.85 -2.13
C GLU A 10 5.22 10.02 -3.10
N SER A 11 4.12 10.71 -3.44
CA SER A 11 4.18 11.87 -4.34
C SER A 11 5.01 13.03 -3.75
N LEU A 12 5.04 13.13 -2.41
CA LEU A 12 5.85 14.10 -1.69
C LEU A 12 7.32 13.68 -1.60
N GLN A 13 7.62 12.38 -1.42
CA GLN A 13 8.98 11.83 -1.47
C GLN A 13 9.58 11.84 -2.88
N ALA A 14 8.74 11.66 -3.90
CA ALA A 14 9.10 11.78 -5.32
C ALA A 14 9.23 13.24 -5.80
N SER A 15 8.89 14.22 -4.94
CA SER A 15 9.12 15.63 -5.28
C SER A 15 10.61 15.94 -5.31
N VAL A 16 11.03 16.71 -6.32
CA VAL A 16 12.42 16.95 -6.73
C VAL A 16 13.31 17.52 -5.59
N LEU A 17 12.72 18.12 -4.57
CA LEU A 17 13.43 18.64 -3.39
C LEU A 17 13.84 17.55 -2.37
N PHE A 18 13.21 16.37 -2.40
CA PHE A 18 13.50 15.23 -1.51
C PHE A 18 14.05 13.98 -2.23
N SER A 19 13.93 13.90 -3.56
CA SER A 19 14.39 12.76 -4.37
C SER A 19 15.90 12.69 -4.58
N TRP A 20 16.68 13.64 -4.06
CA TRP A 20 18.14 13.71 -4.32
C TRP A 20 18.97 12.76 -3.45
N LYS A 21 18.34 12.04 -2.49
CA LYS A 21 19.04 11.09 -1.61
C LYS A 21 18.30 9.78 -1.29
N THR A 22 17.08 9.55 -1.79
CA THR A 22 16.31 8.34 -1.44
C THR A 22 15.62 7.71 -2.66
N ASP A 23 16.00 6.48 -3.02
CA ASP A 23 15.26 5.59 -3.94
C ASP A 23 14.01 4.96 -3.27
N SER A 24 13.35 5.73 -2.40
CA SER A 24 12.22 5.30 -1.59
C SER A 24 10.93 5.38 -2.41
N GLY A 25 10.47 4.23 -2.86
CA GLY A 25 9.11 4.00 -3.30
C GLY A 25 8.69 2.60 -2.89
N PHE A 26 7.42 2.39 -2.54
CA PHE A 26 6.83 1.12 -2.07
C PHE A 26 7.52 -0.13 -2.63
N SER A 27 8.25 -0.85 -1.78
CA SER A 27 8.89 -2.12 -2.08
C SER A 27 7.85 -3.25 -2.13
N ALA A 28 8.23 -4.41 -2.66
CA ALA A 28 7.32 -5.53 -2.83
C ALA A 28 6.69 -6.02 -1.51
N GLU A 29 7.45 -5.92 -0.43
CA GLU A 29 7.11 -6.37 0.92
C GLU A 29 6.19 -5.40 1.67
N ASP A 30 6.21 -4.11 1.33
CA ASP A 30 5.63 -3.03 2.15
C ASP A 30 4.14 -3.24 2.41
N LEU A 31 3.37 -3.64 1.39
CA LEU A 31 1.95 -3.95 1.56
C LEU A 31 1.70 -5.01 2.65
N VAL A 32 2.50 -6.07 2.65
CA VAL A 32 2.29 -7.22 3.55
C VAL A 32 2.79 -6.88 4.96
N SER A 33 3.92 -6.19 5.08
CA SER A 33 4.48 -5.77 6.38
C SER A 33 3.61 -4.72 7.06
N ASP A 34 3.11 -3.73 6.32
CA ASP A 34 2.22 -2.69 6.83
C ASP A 34 0.88 -3.28 7.31
N LEU A 35 0.24 -4.12 6.50
CA LEU A 35 -1.00 -4.80 6.89
C LEU A 35 -0.77 -5.69 8.11
N PHE A 36 0.31 -6.47 8.13
CA PHE A 36 0.63 -7.31 9.27
C PHE A 36 0.82 -6.49 10.55
N GLY A 37 1.59 -5.40 10.49
CA GLY A 37 1.80 -4.48 11.61
C GLY A 37 0.49 -3.85 12.09
N PHE A 38 -0.33 -3.35 11.16
CA PHE A 38 -1.64 -2.78 11.44
C PHE A 38 -2.56 -3.77 12.18
N TYR A 39 -2.67 -5.01 11.70
CA TYR A 39 -3.52 -6.02 12.35
C TYR A 39 -2.98 -6.47 13.70
N ARG A 40 -1.65 -6.55 13.86
CA ARG A 40 -1.03 -6.87 15.15
C ARG A 40 -1.38 -5.83 16.22
N VAL A 41 -1.49 -4.55 15.85
CA VAL A 41 -1.84 -3.45 16.76
C VAL A 41 -3.34 -3.36 17.00
N THR A 42 -4.15 -3.38 15.94
CA THR A 42 -5.61 -3.13 16.04
C THR A 42 -6.40 -4.34 16.49
N ARG A 43 -5.90 -5.56 16.23
CA ARG A 43 -6.52 -6.83 16.59
C ARG A 43 -5.47 -7.78 17.13
N PRO A 44 -5.02 -7.61 18.39
CA PRO A 44 -3.91 -8.38 18.94
C PRO A 44 -4.19 -9.89 18.92
N THR A 45 -3.52 -10.62 18.04
CA THR A 45 -3.64 -12.07 17.87
C THR A 45 -2.35 -12.59 17.23
N ASN A 46 -2.06 -13.88 17.39
CA ASN A 46 -0.93 -14.52 16.72
C ASN A 46 -1.24 -14.76 15.23
N TYR A 47 -0.75 -13.88 14.36
CA TYR A 47 -0.95 -14.00 12.91
C TYR A 47 0.12 -14.82 12.18
N PHE A 48 1.22 -15.18 12.84
CA PHE A 48 2.34 -15.91 12.21
C PHE A 48 1.91 -17.23 11.54
N PRO A 49 1.01 -18.05 12.13
CA PRO A 49 0.57 -19.30 11.50
C PRO A 49 -0.10 -19.09 10.13
N PHE A 50 -0.66 -17.91 9.87
CA PHE A 50 -1.36 -17.61 8.61
C PHE A 50 -0.41 -17.14 7.50
N LEU A 51 0.75 -16.57 7.85
CA LEU A 51 1.69 -15.96 6.90
C LEU A 51 2.40 -16.95 5.97
N LYS A 52 2.36 -18.26 6.28
CA LYS A 52 3.07 -19.31 5.53
C LYS A 52 4.54 -18.93 5.27
N LEU A 53 5.22 -18.44 6.30
CA LEU A 53 6.62 -18.01 6.20
C LEU A 53 7.50 -19.17 5.75
N ILE A 54 8.39 -18.87 4.81
CA ILE A 54 9.44 -19.79 4.36
C ILE A 54 10.69 -19.67 5.24
N SER A 55 11.58 -20.65 5.16
CA SER A 55 12.85 -20.59 5.88
C SER A 55 13.75 -19.47 5.34
N LYS A 56 14.70 -18.99 6.17
CA LYS A 56 15.70 -18.00 5.75
C LYS A 56 16.49 -18.46 4.52
N ALA A 57 16.86 -19.75 4.48
CA ALA A 57 17.59 -20.31 3.36
C ALA A 57 16.77 -20.24 2.05
N GLU A 58 15.48 -20.54 2.10
CA GLU A 58 14.59 -20.43 0.94
C GLU A 58 14.32 -19.00 0.51
N ALA A 59 14.32 -18.05 1.46
CA ALA A 59 14.22 -16.62 1.15
C ALA A 59 15.47 -16.12 0.43
N LEU A 60 16.66 -16.54 0.87
CA LEU A 60 17.93 -16.20 0.22
C LEU A 60 18.00 -16.74 -1.20
N VAL A 61 17.54 -17.96 -1.45
CA VAL A 61 17.49 -18.50 -2.83
C VAL A 61 16.66 -17.62 -3.77
N ARG A 62 15.55 -17.05 -3.29
CA ARG A 62 14.75 -16.10 -4.08
C ARG A 62 15.46 -14.76 -4.24
N TRP A 63 16.11 -14.27 -3.19
CA TRP A 63 16.91 -13.06 -3.25
C TRP A 63 18.03 -13.17 -4.28
N ASP A 64 18.75 -14.29 -4.30
CA ASP A 64 19.87 -14.51 -5.22
C ASP A 64 19.39 -14.64 -6.67
N HIS A 65 18.19 -15.16 -6.90
CA HIS A 65 17.63 -15.34 -8.24
C HIS A 65 16.92 -14.10 -8.78
N TYR A 66 16.06 -13.47 -7.99
CA TYR A 66 15.23 -12.32 -8.41
C TYR A 66 15.87 -10.97 -8.09
N GLY A 67 16.88 -10.93 -7.22
CA GLY A 67 17.46 -9.69 -6.71
C GLY A 67 16.74 -9.12 -5.50
N PRO A 68 17.16 -7.93 -5.03
CA PRO A 68 16.62 -7.29 -3.84
C PRO A 68 15.13 -6.89 -4.03
N PRO A 69 14.23 -7.18 -3.08
CA PRO A 69 12.81 -6.81 -3.11
C PRO A 69 12.55 -5.32 -3.35
N GLY A 70 13.43 -4.42 -2.90
CA GLY A 70 13.32 -2.98 -3.11
C GLY A 70 13.33 -2.53 -4.58
N GLN A 71 13.83 -3.37 -5.50
CA GLN A 71 13.76 -3.13 -6.95
C GLN A 71 12.34 -3.37 -7.50
N TYR A 72 11.51 -4.11 -6.78
CA TYR A 72 10.16 -4.46 -7.20
C TYR A 72 9.16 -3.51 -6.54
N LYS A 73 8.62 -2.56 -7.31
CA LYS A 73 7.66 -1.59 -6.79
C LYS A 73 6.24 -2.17 -6.79
N ASN A 74 5.59 -2.21 -5.63
CA ASN A 74 4.21 -2.70 -5.51
C ASN A 74 3.25 -1.58 -5.08
N LYS A 75 2.39 -1.13 -6.01
CA LYS A 75 1.38 -0.09 -5.77
C LYS A 75 -0.05 -0.62 -5.70
N LEU A 76 -0.22 -1.94 -5.77
CA LEU A 76 -1.53 -2.58 -5.76
C LEU A 76 -1.87 -3.08 -4.36
N PHE A 77 -3.16 -3.21 -4.06
CA PHE A 77 -3.63 -3.93 -2.85
C PHE A 77 -3.60 -5.45 -3.07
N LYS A 78 -2.48 -5.96 -3.59
CA LYS A 78 -2.20 -7.38 -3.86
C LYS A 78 -0.74 -7.68 -3.54
N PRO A 79 -0.41 -8.80 -2.88
CA PRO A 79 0.97 -9.15 -2.59
C PRO A 79 1.70 -9.52 -3.88
N LEU A 80 2.96 -9.12 -4.01
CA LEU A 80 3.84 -9.62 -5.05
C LEU A 80 4.51 -10.91 -4.56
N LEU A 81 4.31 -12.00 -5.28
CA LEU A 81 4.83 -13.32 -4.93
C LEU A 81 6.05 -13.65 -5.77
N PHE A 82 7.06 -14.26 -5.12
CA PHE A 82 8.29 -14.72 -5.74
C PHE A 82 8.29 -16.27 -5.75
N PRO A 83 8.08 -16.91 -6.91
CA PRO A 83 8.12 -18.36 -7.05
C PRO A 83 9.44 -18.99 -6.57
N ASP A 84 9.46 -20.30 -6.33
CA ASP A 84 10.72 -20.98 -6.03
C ASP A 84 11.50 -21.24 -7.33
N PRO A 85 12.67 -20.62 -7.54
CA PRO A 85 13.43 -20.82 -8.76
C PRO A 85 13.97 -22.23 -8.91
N ARG A 86 14.04 -23.02 -7.82
CA ARG A 86 14.43 -24.44 -7.89
C ARG A 86 13.33 -25.32 -8.48
N GLN A 87 12.07 -24.91 -8.37
CA GLN A 87 10.92 -25.63 -8.92
C GLN A 87 10.64 -25.17 -10.35
N ASN A 88 10.74 -23.86 -10.59
CA ASN A 88 10.57 -23.29 -11.92
C ASN A 88 11.51 -22.08 -12.11
N PRO A 89 12.69 -22.28 -12.74
CA PRO A 89 13.68 -21.22 -12.95
C PRO A 89 13.21 -20.07 -13.85
N HIS A 90 12.16 -20.28 -14.64
CA HIS A 90 11.63 -19.28 -15.57
C HIS A 90 10.39 -18.57 -15.04
N ALA A 91 9.96 -18.89 -13.81
CA ALA A 91 8.80 -18.26 -13.22
C ALA A 91 9.11 -16.81 -12.84
N ILE A 92 8.27 -15.89 -13.30
CA ILE A 92 8.37 -14.46 -12.99
C ILE A 92 7.57 -14.11 -11.73
N PRO A 93 7.98 -13.06 -10.97
CA PRO A 93 7.18 -12.54 -9.88
C PRO A 93 5.78 -12.13 -10.36
N HIS A 94 4.76 -12.45 -9.59
CA HIS A 94 3.36 -12.22 -9.98
C HIS A 94 2.49 -11.86 -8.78
N TYR A 95 1.36 -11.21 -9.04
CA TYR A 95 0.45 -10.80 -7.98
C TYR A 95 -0.39 -11.97 -7.46
N GLY A 96 -0.42 -12.13 -6.15
CA GLY A 96 -1.25 -13.10 -5.45
C GLY A 96 -2.51 -12.49 -4.85
N GLN A 97 -3.13 -13.27 -3.97
CA GLN A 97 -4.24 -12.82 -3.12
C GLN A 97 -3.74 -12.60 -1.70
N LEU A 98 -4.22 -11.53 -1.06
CA LEU A 98 -3.97 -11.30 0.37
C LEU A 98 -4.63 -12.39 1.22
N LEU A 99 -4.03 -12.67 2.37
CA LEU A 99 -4.61 -13.58 3.36
C LEU A 99 -5.93 -13.02 3.88
N ASN A 100 -6.89 -13.90 4.21
CA ASN A 100 -8.24 -13.50 4.61
C ASN A 100 -8.27 -12.48 5.75
N PHE A 101 -7.41 -12.64 6.76
CA PHE A 101 -7.34 -11.68 7.87
C PHE A 101 -6.87 -10.30 7.42
N MET A 102 -6.01 -10.23 6.39
CA MET A 102 -5.49 -8.98 5.83
C MET A 102 -6.54 -8.22 5.01
N MET A 103 -7.64 -8.86 4.62
CA MET A 103 -8.71 -8.28 3.81
C MET A 103 -9.90 -7.76 4.64
N SER A 104 -9.84 -7.85 5.97
CA SER A 104 -10.97 -7.42 6.83
C SER A 104 -11.17 -5.89 6.87
N VAL A 105 -10.15 -5.14 6.48
CA VAL A 105 -10.19 -3.70 6.18
C VAL A 105 -9.76 -3.57 4.72
N GLN A 106 -10.66 -3.03 3.88
CA GLN A 106 -10.39 -2.82 2.47
C GLN A 106 -10.19 -1.33 2.17
N PRO A 107 -9.42 -1.00 1.12
CA PRO A 107 -9.36 0.37 0.63
C PRO A 107 -10.77 0.87 0.35
N PHE A 108 -11.14 1.98 0.99
CA PHE A 108 -12.39 2.66 0.68
C PHE A 108 -12.35 3.18 -0.76
N THR A 109 -13.40 2.90 -1.54
CA THR A 109 -13.46 3.19 -2.99
C THR A 109 -14.49 4.26 -3.36
N ASP A 110 -15.48 4.52 -2.50
CA ASP A 110 -16.62 5.38 -2.82
C ASP A 110 -16.44 6.83 -2.35
N PHE A 111 -15.62 7.58 -3.08
CA PHE A 111 -15.37 9.00 -2.80
C PHE A 111 -16.42 9.94 -3.39
N LYS A 112 -17.47 9.43 -4.06
CA LYS A 112 -18.41 10.26 -4.84
C LYS A 112 -19.81 10.31 -4.24
N SER A 113 -20.17 9.37 -3.38
CA SER A 113 -21.50 9.31 -2.74
C SER A 113 -21.74 10.37 -1.68
N GLY A 114 -20.71 11.11 -1.26
CA GLY A 114 -20.82 12.10 -0.17
C GLY A 114 -20.84 11.48 1.23
N ILE A 115 -20.62 10.16 1.37
CA ILE A 115 -20.51 9.47 2.66
C ILE A 115 -19.25 9.92 3.43
N ILE A 116 -18.21 10.34 2.72
CA ILE A 116 -16.97 10.85 3.31
C ILE A 116 -16.64 12.21 2.68
N GLU A 117 -16.44 13.22 3.52
CA GLU A 117 -15.91 14.52 3.13
C GLU A 117 -14.40 14.55 3.43
N VAL A 118 -13.57 14.66 2.39
CA VAL A 118 -12.12 14.79 2.56
C VAL A 118 -11.79 16.25 2.85
N ILE A 119 -11.64 16.57 4.14
CA ILE A 119 -11.20 17.90 4.57
C ILE A 119 -9.69 17.96 4.43
N THR A 120 -9.19 18.46 3.30
CA THR A 120 -7.80 18.90 3.19
C THR A 120 -7.70 20.31 3.77
N ASP A 121 -6.75 20.54 4.69
CA ASP A 121 -6.42 21.83 5.30
C ASP A 121 -6.01 22.86 4.25
N ASN A 122 -7.02 23.43 3.58
CA ASN A 122 -7.10 24.74 2.92
C ASN A 122 -8.42 24.93 2.13
N GLY A 123 -9.51 24.23 2.48
CA GLY A 123 -10.86 24.60 2.01
C GLY A 123 -11.15 24.40 0.51
N THR A 124 -10.21 23.85 -0.28
CA THR A 124 -10.42 23.57 -1.70
C THR A 124 -10.77 22.10 -1.90
N GLN A 125 -12.05 21.83 -2.16
CA GLN A 125 -12.51 20.52 -2.63
C GLN A 125 -11.83 20.19 -3.96
N PHE A 126 -11.06 19.10 -4.01
CA PHE A 126 -10.52 18.58 -5.28
C PHE A 126 -11.60 17.78 -6.01
N ASN A 127 -12.43 18.46 -6.79
CA ASN A 127 -13.28 17.81 -7.79
C ASN A 127 -12.48 17.60 -9.08
N ILE A 128 -12.19 16.34 -9.41
CA ILE A 128 -11.38 16.00 -10.60
C ILE A 128 -12.22 16.09 -11.90
N PHE A 129 -13.56 16.13 -11.83
CA PHE A 129 -14.42 16.22 -13.02
C PHE A 129 -15.71 17.05 -12.87
N THR A 130 -15.84 17.84 -11.80
CA THR A 130 -17.03 18.66 -11.54
C THR A 130 -16.63 20.03 -11.03
N GLN A 131 -17.34 21.07 -11.44
CA GLN A 131 -17.05 22.40 -10.93
C GLN A 131 -17.28 22.46 -9.40
N PRO A 132 -16.43 23.18 -8.66
CA PRO A 132 -16.56 23.32 -7.22
C PRO A 132 -17.93 23.93 -6.88
N ARG A 133 -18.67 23.29 -5.97
CA ARG A 133 -19.87 23.92 -5.38
C ARG A 133 -19.41 24.90 -4.32
N THR A 134 -19.64 26.19 -4.55
CA THR A 134 -19.46 27.23 -3.53
C THR A 134 -20.62 27.14 -2.54
N PHE A 135 -20.33 26.70 -1.32
CA PHE A 135 -21.29 26.82 -0.23
C PHE A 135 -21.02 28.12 0.52
N ASN A 136 -22.03 28.99 0.55
CA ASN A 136 -21.98 30.26 1.26
C ASN A 136 -22.08 29.96 2.77
N ALA A 137 -20.94 29.86 3.44
CA ALA A 137 -20.88 29.61 4.88
C ALA A 137 -21.25 30.88 5.66
N LYS A 138 -22.55 31.22 5.70
CA LYS A 138 -23.06 32.07 6.78
C LYS A 138 -23.13 31.22 8.05
N ARG A 139 -22.08 31.31 8.87
CA ARG A 139 -22.19 30.96 10.30
C ARG A 139 -23.10 32.01 10.93
N ASN A 140 -24.31 31.60 11.31
CA ASN A 140 -25.11 32.40 12.24
C ASN A 140 -24.49 32.27 13.66
N PRO A 141 -24.52 33.36 14.45
CA PRO A 141 -23.83 33.47 15.73
C PRO A 141 -24.37 32.51 16.80
#